data_AF-A0A1Z7ZCM9-F1
#
_entry.id   AF-A0A1Z7ZCM9-F1
#
_cell.length_a   1.000
_cell.length_b   1.000
_cell.length_c   1.000
_cell.angle_alpha   90.00
_cell.angle_beta   90.00
_cell.angle_gamma   90.00
#
_symmetry.space_group_name_H-M   'P 1'
#
loop_
_entity.id
_entity.type
_entity.pdbx_description
1 polymer ?
#
loop_
_entity_poly.entity_id
_entity_poly.type
_entity_poly.pdbx_seq_one_letter_code
_entity_poly.pdbx_strand_id
1 'polypeptide(L)'
;MFKNKWKLSFFVSLIFLITSNLFWLYVVIDQGISYSYLSDENNYTKSSIKALGELIVKGSEKYTQKDILHLLRQANTDDFIVEEDNKIITGFSTFTFKNGKLISVE
;
A
#
# COMPACT_ATOMS: atom_id res chain seq x y z
N MET A 1 21.97 36.46 -41.40
CA MET A 1 22.95 35.72 -40.57
C MET A 1 23.21 36.55 -39.31
N PHE A 2 22.80 36.07 -38.13
CA PHE A 2 22.87 36.86 -36.89
C PHE A 2 24.28 37.40 -36.63
N LYS A 3 24.40 38.73 -36.56
CA LYS A 3 25.70 39.45 -36.49
C LYS A 3 26.48 39.16 -35.20
N ASN A 4 25.82 38.65 -34.16
CA ASN A 4 26.42 38.43 -32.85
C ASN A 4 26.00 37.08 -32.26
N LYS A 5 26.59 36.00 -32.80
CA LYS A 5 26.23 34.60 -32.50
C LYS A 5 26.29 34.29 -31.00
N TRP A 6 27.28 34.84 -30.29
CA TRP A 6 27.43 34.62 -28.84
C TRP A 6 26.26 35.18 -28.01
N LYS A 7 25.76 36.37 -28.36
CA LYS A 7 24.59 36.96 -27.68
C LYS A 7 23.34 36.11 -27.90
N LEU A 8 23.14 35.61 -29.12
CA LEU A 8 22.01 34.73 -29.42
C LEU A 8 22.10 33.42 -28.62
N SER A 9 23.27 32.77 -28.59
CA SER A 9 23.50 31.56 -27.80
C SER A 9 23.25 31.79 -26.30
N PHE A 10 23.66 32.93 -25.76
CA PHE A 10 23.41 33.29 -24.36
C PHE A 10 21.90 33.34 -24.07
N PHE A 11 21.12 34.09 -24.85
CA PHE A 11 19.67 34.17 -24.62
C PHE A 11 18.95 32.84 -24.82
N VAL A 12 19.36 32.03 -25.79
CA VAL A 12 18.81 30.68 -25.98
C VAL A 12 19.11 29.80 -24.75
N SER A 13 20.35 29.80 -24.27
CA SER A 13 20.72 29.03 -23.07
C SER A 13 19.99 29.51 -21.82
N LEU A 14 19.76 30.83 -21.70
CA LEU A 14 19.02 31.42 -20.58
C LEU A 14 17.56 30.98 -20.59
N ILE A 15 16.91 31.00 -21.75
CA ILE A 15 15.53 30.52 -21.91
C ILE A 15 15.46 29.03 -21.55
N PHE A 16 16.36 28.21 -22.10
CA PHE A 16 16.41 26.78 -21.78
C PHE A 16 16.61 26.51 -20.29
N LEU A 17 17.48 27.29 -19.63
CA LEU A 17 17.72 27.17 -18.20
C LEU A 17 16.45 27.47 -17.41
N ILE A 18 15.76 28.56 -17.73
CA ILE A 18 14.51 28.95 -17.05
C ILE A 18 13.43 27.90 -17.28
N THR A 19 13.20 27.47 -18.52
CA THR A 19 12.15 26.49 -18.83
C THR A 19 12.44 25.13 -18.21
N SER A 20 13.71 24.71 -18.17
CA SER A 20 14.13 23.47 -17.52
C SER A 20 13.85 23.51 -16.02
N ASN A 21 14.21 24.60 -15.34
CA ASN A 21 13.94 24.75 -13.91
C ASN A 21 12.44 24.79 -13.61
N LEU A 22 11.65 25.51 -14.42
CA LEU A 22 10.19 25.53 -14.27
C LEU A 22 9.56 24.16 -14.49
N PHE A 23 10.05 23.40 -15.47
CA PHE A 23 9.61 22.04 -15.72
C PHE A 23 9.91 21.13 -14.51
N TRP A 24 11.13 21.18 -13.98
CA TRP A 24 11.50 20.40 -12.79
C TRP A 24 10.68 20.78 -11.56
N LEU A 25 10.42 22.06 -11.36
CA LEU A 25 9.57 22.53 -10.25
C LEU A 25 8.15 21.96 -10.38
N TYR A 26 7.57 22.00 -11.58
CA TYR A 26 6.26 21.41 -11.84
C TYR A 26 6.24 19.89 -11.55
N VAL A 27 7.24 19.16 -12.05
CA VAL A 27 7.37 17.71 -11.83
C VAL A 27 7.48 17.37 -10.34
N VAL A 28 8.24 18.15 -9.57
CA VAL A 28 8.39 17.93 -8.11
C VAL A 28 7.07 18.18 -7.38
N ILE A 29 6.31 19.20 -7.76
CA ILE A 29 4.98 19.45 -7.18
C ILE A 29 4.04 18.29 -7.48
N ASP A 30 3.97 17.85 -8.73
CA ASP A 30 3.08 16.77 -9.16
C ASP A 30 3.41 15.44 -8.44
N GLN A 31 4.71 15.12 -8.32
CA GLN A 31 5.15 13.96 -7.55
C GLN A 31 4.84 14.09 -6.06
N GLY A 32 5.00 15.28 -5.48
CA GLY A 32 4.67 15.55 -4.08
C GLY A 32 3.19 15.34 -3.77
N ILE A 33 2.31 15.81 -4.66
CA ILE A 33 0.87 15.61 -4.56
C ILE A 33 0.52 14.13 -4.70
N SER A 34 1.03 13.46 -5.74
CA SER A 34 0.80 12.04 -5.98
C SER A 34 1.26 11.16 -4.82
N TYR A 35 2.45 11.45 -4.26
CA TYR A 35 2.97 10.78 -3.08
C TYR A 35 2.08 10.99 -1.86
N SER A 36 1.55 12.19 -1.67
CA SER A 36 0.63 12.50 -0.55
C SER A 36 -0.65 11.68 -0.65
N TYR A 37 -1.29 11.65 -1.83
CA TYR A 37 -2.49 10.83 -2.05
C TYR A 37 -2.24 9.34 -1.84
N LEU A 38 -1.14 8.82 -2.40
CA LEU A 38 -0.77 7.41 -2.22
C LEU A 38 -0.46 7.08 -0.76
N SER A 39 0.18 8.00 -0.04
CA SER A 39 0.46 7.84 1.39
C SER A 39 -0.84 7.80 2.19
N ASP A 40 -1.76 8.73 1.93
CA ASP A 40 -3.05 8.78 2.62
C ASP A 40 -3.89 7.54 2.33
N GLU A 41 -4.02 7.14 1.06
CA GLU A 41 -4.75 5.92 0.67
C GLU A 41 -4.18 4.66 1.32
N ASN A 42 -2.84 4.53 1.36
CA ASN A 42 -2.19 3.42 2.06
C ASN A 42 -2.46 3.45 3.56
N ASN A 43 -2.45 4.62 4.19
CA ASN A 43 -2.73 4.76 5.61
C ASN A 43 -4.19 4.43 5.94
N TYR A 44 -5.14 4.90 5.12
CA TYR A 44 -6.54 4.55 5.23
C TYR A 44 -6.75 3.04 5.07
N THR A 45 -6.16 2.44 4.04
CA THR A 45 -6.24 1.00 3.78
C THR A 45 -5.69 0.18 4.94
N LYS A 46 -4.50 0.53 5.45
CA LYS A 46 -3.90 -0.13 6.63
C LYS A 46 -4.79 -0.01 7.86
N SER A 47 -5.36 1.17 8.10
CA SER A 47 -6.26 1.40 9.23
C SER A 47 -7.55 0.58 9.12
N SER A 48 -8.14 0.51 7.92
CA SER A 48 -9.33 -0.29 7.64
C SER A 48 -9.06 -1.79 7.79
N ILE A 49 -7.96 -2.31 7.24
CA ILE A 49 -7.57 -3.71 7.40
C ILE A 49 -7.38 -4.03 8.88
N LYS A 50 -6.68 -3.17 9.62
CA LYS A 50 -6.49 -3.34 11.07
C LYS A 50 -7.82 -3.36 11.82
N ALA A 51 -8.72 -2.41 11.55
CA ALA A 51 -10.02 -2.35 12.20
C ALA A 51 -10.88 -3.58 11.90
N LEU A 52 -10.85 -4.08 10.65
CA LEU A 52 -11.53 -5.31 10.25
C LEU A 52 -10.91 -6.54 10.93
N GLY A 53 -9.59 -6.63 10.98
CA GLY A 53 -8.88 -7.70 11.68
C GLY A 53 -9.23 -7.74 13.17
N GLU A 54 -9.24 -6.58 13.84
CA GLU A 54 -9.68 -6.47 15.24
C GLU A 54 -11.16 -6.87 15.43
N LEU A 55 -12.02 -6.51 14.48
CA LEU A 55 -13.44 -6.91 14.49
C LEU A 55 -13.59 -8.43 14.35
N ILE A 56 -12.82 -9.05 13.45
CA ILE A 56 -12.80 -10.51 13.27
C ILE A 56 -12.31 -11.18 14.56
N VAL A 57 -11.22 -10.69 15.16
CA VAL A 57 -10.70 -11.21 16.44
C VAL A 57 -11.79 -11.19 17.51
N LYS A 58 -12.46 -10.04 17.73
CA LYS A 58 -13.56 -9.92 18.70
C LYS A 58 -14.76 -10.81 18.36
N GLY A 59 -15.15 -10.89 17.09
CA GLY A 59 -16.24 -11.74 16.63
C GLY A 59 -15.93 -13.23 16.74
N SER A 60 -14.64 -13.58 16.72
CA SER A 60 -14.15 -14.95 16.73
C SER A 60 -13.86 -15.52 18.13
N GLU A 61 -14.17 -14.80 19.21
CA GLU A 61 -13.80 -15.18 20.59
C GLU A 61 -14.23 -16.59 21.02
N LYS A 62 -15.31 -17.11 20.41
CA LYS A 62 -15.90 -18.43 20.67
C LYS A 62 -15.40 -19.52 19.73
N TYR A 63 -14.67 -19.15 18.68
CA TYR A 63 -14.22 -20.05 17.64
C TYR A 63 -12.80 -20.54 17.94
N THR A 64 -12.57 -21.82 17.68
CA THR A 64 -11.25 -22.43 17.72
C THR A 64 -10.55 -22.26 16.38
N GLN A 65 -9.24 -22.52 16.34
CA GLN A 65 -8.47 -22.54 15.09
C GLN A 65 -9.10 -23.45 14.02
N LYS A 66 -9.63 -24.61 14.41
CA LYS A 66 -10.30 -25.53 13.48
C LYS A 66 -11.60 -24.96 12.92
N ASP A 67 -12.37 -24.26 13.75
CA ASP A 67 -13.61 -23.63 13.29
C ASP A 67 -13.30 -22.51 12.29
N ILE A 68 -12.27 -21.70 12.56
CA ILE A 68 -11.83 -20.65 11.63
C ILE A 68 -11.31 -21.27 10.32
N LEU A 69 -10.52 -22.34 10.38
CA LEU A 69 -10.07 -23.06 9.19
C LEU A 69 -11.25 -23.57 8.35
N HIS A 70 -12.29 -24.10 9.01
CA HIS A 70 -13.49 -24.55 8.33
C HIS A 70 -14.22 -23.40 7.64
N LEU A 71 -14.38 -22.26 8.32
CA LEU A 71 -14.99 -21.06 7.75
C LEU A 71 -14.20 -20.53 6.56
N LEU A 72 -12.86 -20.52 6.62
CA LEU A 72 -12.00 -20.10 5.53
C LEU A 72 -12.17 -20.98 4.29
N ARG A 73 -12.18 -22.31 4.47
CA ARG A 73 -12.42 -23.28 3.39
C ARG A 73 -13.84 -23.19 2.82
N GLN A 74 -14.82 -22.84 3.67
CA GLN A 74 -16.20 -22.63 3.23
C GLN A 74 -16.34 -21.35 2.42
N ALA A 75 -15.66 -20.27 2.82
CA ALA A 75 -15.72 -18.98 2.15
C ALA A 75 -14.99 -19.01 0.80
N ASN A 76 -13.85 -19.71 0.72
CA ASN A 76 -13.06 -19.80 -0.50
C ASN A 76 -12.51 -21.21 -0.68
N THR A 77 -13.24 -22.03 -1.43
CA THR A 77 -12.99 -23.48 -1.54
C THR A 77 -11.73 -23.81 -2.33
N ASP A 78 -11.32 -22.93 -3.23
CA ASP A 78 -10.15 -23.11 -4.10
C ASP A 78 -8.89 -22.43 -3.56
N ASP A 79 -8.97 -21.74 -2.42
CA ASP A 79 -7.83 -21.02 -1.87
C ASP A 79 -6.78 -21.98 -1.31
N PHE A 80 -5.51 -21.65 -1.54
CA PHE A 80 -4.40 -22.42 -0.98
C PHE A 80 -4.18 -21.99 0.48
N ILE A 81 -4.55 -22.88 1.40
CA ILE A 81 -4.47 -22.62 2.84
C ILE A 81 -3.37 -23.48 3.47
N VAL A 82 -2.41 -22.82 4.11
CA VAL A 82 -1.36 -23.45 4.91
C VAL A 82 -1.75 -23.40 6.39
N GLU A 83 -1.76 -24.55 7.05
CA GLU A 83 -2.03 -24.68 8.48
C GLU A 83 -0.71 -24.97 9.22
N GLU A 84 -0.38 -24.13 10.20
CA GLU A 84 0.75 -24.31 11.13
C GLU A 84 0.23 -24.36 12.58
N ASP A 85 1.07 -24.77 13.53
CA ASP A 85 0.70 -24.97 14.94
C ASP A 85 -0.01 -23.76 15.58
N ASN A 86 0.33 -22.54 15.17
CA ASN A 86 -0.25 -21.31 15.69
C ASN A 86 -0.70 -20.33 14.61
N LYS A 87 -0.77 -20.75 13.34
CA LYS A 87 -1.13 -19.88 12.23
C LYS A 87 -1.97 -20.59 11.18
N ILE A 88 -2.82 -19.83 10.51
CA ILE A 88 -3.42 -20.21 9.23
C ILE A 88 -3.05 -19.12 8.22
N ILE A 89 -2.40 -19.51 7.14
CA ILE A 89 -1.95 -18.60 6.08
C ILE A 89 -2.80 -18.87 4.84
N THR A 90 -3.41 -17.81 4.31
CA THR A 90 -4.23 -17.83 3.09
C THR A 90 -3.58 -16.94 2.03
N GLY A 91 -4.15 -16.90 0.81
CA GLY A 91 -3.65 -15.99 -0.23
C GLY A 91 -3.77 -14.50 0.11
N PHE A 92 -4.63 -14.13 1.06
CA PHE A 92 -4.96 -12.74 1.37
C PHE A 92 -4.62 -12.31 2.80
N SER A 93 -4.45 -13.25 3.74
CA SER A 93 -4.18 -12.93 5.14
C SER A 93 -3.58 -14.08 5.94
N THR A 94 -2.93 -13.75 7.04
CA THR A 94 -2.40 -14.63 8.08
C THR A 94 -3.19 -14.45 9.36
N PHE A 95 -3.76 -15.55 9.84
CA PHE A 95 -4.49 -15.64 11.10
C PHE A 95 -3.55 -16.22 12.16
N THR A 96 -3.27 -15.48 13.23
CA THR A 96 -2.37 -15.94 14.30
C THR A 96 -3.15 -16.28 15.57
N PHE A 97 -2.80 -17.42 16.17
CA PHE A 97 -3.46 -17.99 17.31
C PHE A 97 -2.54 -18.06 18.54
N LYS A 98 -3.11 -17.86 19.72
CA LYS A 98 -2.43 -18.09 21.01
C LYS A 98 -3.40 -18.78 21.97
N ASN A 99 -2.97 -19.88 22.57
CA ASN A 99 -3.80 -20.72 23.43
C ASN A 99 -5.13 -21.14 22.76
N GLY A 100 -5.08 -21.43 21.46
CA GLY A 100 -6.26 -21.84 20.66
C GLY A 100 -7.23 -20.72 20.29
N LYS A 101 -6.95 -19.46 20.67
CA LYS A 101 -7.76 -18.28 20.32
C LYS A 101 -7.07 -17.42 19.29
N LEU A 102 -7.85 -16.86 18.37
CA LEU A 102 -7.35 -15.89 17.40
C LEU A 102 -6.94 -14.61 18.14
N ILE A 103 -5.74 -14.11 17.85
CA ILE A 103 -5.21 -12.87 18.45
C ILE A 103 -4.91 -11.79 17.41
N SER A 104 -4.65 -12.16 16.16
CA SER A 104 -4.43 -11.21 15.07
C SER A 104 -4.79 -11.80 13.70
N VAL A 105 -5.09 -10.88 12.78
CA VAL A 105 -5.35 -11.13 11.36
C VAL A 105 -4.60 -10.05 10.60
N GLU A 106 -3.64 -10.44 9.77
CA GLU A 106 -2.72 -9.54 9.04
C GLU A 106 -2.60 -9.90 7.56
#